data_AF-A0A4Y7U3G7-F1
#
_entry.id   AF-A0A4Y7U3G7-F1
#
_cell.length_a   1.000
_cell.length_b   1.000
_cell.length_c   1.000
_cell.angle_alpha   90.00
_cell.angle_beta   90.00
_cell.angle_gamma   90.00
#
_symmetry.space_group_name_H-M   'P 1'
#
loop_
_entity.id
_entity.type
_entity.pdbx_description
1 polymer ?
#
loop_
_entity_poly.entity_id
_entity_poly.type
_entity_poly.pdbx_seq_one_letter_code
_entity_poly.pdbx_strand_id
1 'polypeptide(L)'
;AELNLLKAQINPHFFFNTLNSLYALTLKNSEKAPELVLRLSDLMHYMLYEASADTVLLKDEIRHLEGYIYIEKMRFSDRLDLSFQYSGDLEGKS
;
A
#
# COMPACT_ATOMS: atom_id res chain seq x y z
N ALA A 1 -24.93 -1.07 -4.57
CA ALA A 1 -24.06 0.04 -5.03
C ALA A 1 -23.12 0.51 -3.93
N GLU A 2 -23.54 0.48 -2.66
CA GLU A 2 -22.78 1.01 -1.51
C GLU A 2 -21.54 0.17 -1.14
N LEU A 3 -21.62 -1.16 -1.22
CA LEU A 3 -20.47 -2.06 -0.97
C LEU A 3 -19.37 -1.98 -2.05
N ASN A 4 -19.66 -1.40 -3.22
CA ASN A 4 -18.66 -1.15 -4.27
C ASN A 4 -18.01 0.23 -4.13
N LEU A 5 -18.64 1.14 -3.38
CA LEU A 5 -18.14 2.50 -3.16
C LEU A 5 -17.02 2.52 -2.10
N LEU A 6 -17.07 1.60 -1.11
CA LEU A 6 -16.01 1.46 -0.11
C LEU A 6 -14.79 0.65 -0.62
N LYS A 7 -15.01 -0.32 -1.52
CA LYS A 7 -13.93 -1.05 -2.22
C LYS A 7 -13.15 -0.15 -3.21
N ALA A 8 -13.64 1.07 -3.45
CA ALA A 8 -13.03 2.07 -4.33
C ALA A 8 -11.99 2.96 -3.61
N GLN A 9 -11.39 2.52 -2.51
CA GLN A 9 -10.18 3.15 -1.96
C GLN A 9 -8.88 2.71 -2.65
N ILE A 10 -8.93 1.75 -3.59
CA ILE A 10 -7.86 1.65 -4.58
C ILE A 10 -8.03 2.86 -5.48
N ASN A 11 -7.17 3.87 -5.34
CA ASN A 11 -7.02 4.83 -6.41
C ASN A 11 -6.50 4.05 -7.64
N PRO A 12 -7.29 3.83 -8.70
CA PRO A 12 -6.83 3.03 -9.84
C PRO A 12 -5.54 3.60 -10.44
N HIS A 13 -5.36 4.91 -10.30
CA HIS A 13 -4.12 5.61 -10.63
C HIS A 13 -2.90 5.12 -9.82
N PHE A 14 -3.04 4.87 -8.51
CA PHE A 14 -1.94 4.31 -7.70
C PHE A 14 -1.51 2.96 -8.23
N PHE A 15 -2.48 2.08 -8.54
CA PHE A 15 -2.19 0.75 -9.09
C PHE A 15 -1.42 0.86 -10.42
N PHE A 16 -1.95 1.62 -11.39
CA PHE A 16 -1.28 1.81 -12.68
C PHE A 16 0.10 2.47 -12.54
N ASN A 17 0.24 3.46 -11.66
CA ASN A 17 1.53 4.11 -11.45
C ASN A 17 2.57 3.20 -10.80
N THR A 18 2.13 2.33 -9.90
CA THR A 18 3.02 1.35 -9.28
C THR A 18 3.46 0.32 -10.31
N LEU A 19 2.57 -0.15 -11.19
CA LEU A 19 2.92 -1.01 -12.32
C LEU A 19 3.88 -0.33 -13.30
N ASN A 20 3.68 0.95 -13.61
CA ASN A 20 4.59 1.71 -14.47
C ASN A 20 5.99 1.86 -13.83
N SER A 21 6.05 2.06 -12.52
CA SER A 21 7.30 2.15 -11.77
C SER A 21 8.01 0.79 -11.74
N LEU A 22 7.26 -0.29 -11.53
CA LEU A 22 7.77 -1.66 -11.64
C LEU A 22 8.32 -1.94 -13.04
N TYR A 23 7.59 -1.59 -14.10
CA TYR A 23 8.05 -1.73 -15.48
C TYR A 23 9.36 -0.96 -15.72
N ALA A 24 9.48 0.26 -15.21
CA ALA A 24 10.72 1.01 -15.30
C ALA A 24 11.89 0.35 -14.54
N LEU A 25 11.61 -0.33 -13.42
CA LEU A 25 12.61 -1.08 -12.65
C LEU A 25 13.02 -2.38 -13.34
N THR A 26 12.08 -3.09 -13.99
CA THR A 26 12.40 -4.32 -14.75
C THR A 26 13.24 -4.00 -15.98
N LEU A 27 12.96 -2.92 -16.70
CA LEU A 27 13.81 -2.45 -17.81
C LEU A 27 15.25 -2.15 -17.36
N LYS A 28 15.44 -1.77 -16.09
CA LYS A 28 16.75 -1.48 -15.50
C LYS A 28 17.40 -2.69 -14.81
N ASN A 29 16.79 -3.88 -14.85
CA ASN A 29 17.22 -5.05 -14.08
C ASN A 29 17.46 -4.73 -12.59
N SER A 30 16.61 -3.89 -12.01
CA SER A 30 16.79 -3.46 -10.62
C SER A 30 16.43 -4.58 -9.65
N GLU A 31 17.29 -4.82 -8.66
CA GLU A 31 17.02 -5.73 -7.54
C GLU A 31 15.79 -5.31 -6.70
N LYS A 32 15.30 -4.07 -6.87
CA LYS A 32 14.08 -3.57 -6.22
C LYS A 32 12.78 -4.04 -6.90
N ALA A 33 12.84 -4.52 -8.15
CA ALA A 33 11.64 -4.93 -8.88
C ALA A 33 10.90 -6.12 -8.22
N PRO A 34 11.57 -7.22 -7.82
CA PRO A 34 10.92 -8.32 -7.12
C PRO A 34 10.26 -7.88 -5.81
N GLU A 35 10.93 -7.02 -5.03
CA GLU A 35 10.37 -6.52 -3.78
C GLU A 35 9.12 -5.67 -4.02
N LEU A 36 9.14 -4.77 -5.02
CA LEU A 36 7.98 -3.94 -5.35
C LEU A 36 6.76 -4.78 -5.76
N VAL A 37 6.98 -5.89 -6.48
CA VAL A 37 5.90 -6.83 -6.84
C VAL A 37 5.27 -7.43 -5.60
N LEU A 38 6.08 -7.94 -4.66
CA LEU A 38 5.58 -8.58 -3.44
C LEU A 38 4.80 -7.58 -2.59
N ARG A 39 5.37 -6.41 -2.33
CA ARG A 39 4.72 -5.32 -1.57
C ARG A 39 3.39 -4.88 -2.18
N LEU A 40 3.36 -4.74 -3.51
CA LEU A 40 2.14 -4.38 -4.23
C LEU A 40 1.09 -5.50 -4.12
N SER A 41 1.50 -6.76 -4.26
CA SER A 41 0.61 -7.92 -4.11
C SER A 41 -0.03 -7.97 -2.73
N ASP A 42 0.76 -7.85 -1.67
CA ASP A 42 0.29 -7.88 -0.28
C ASP A 42 -0.69 -6.73 0.00
N LEU A 43 -0.36 -5.52 -0.45
CA LEU A 43 -1.23 -4.35 -0.28
C LEU A 43 -2.55 -4.50 -1.04
N MET A 44 -2.50 -5.02 -2.28
CA MET A 44 -3.72 -5.30 -3.06
C MET A 44 -4.59 -6.37 -2.40
N HIS A 45 -3.98 -7.43 -1.85
CA HIS A 45 -4.70 -8.47 -1.12
C HIS A 45 -5.46 -7.88 0.07
N TYR A 46 -4.77 -7.09 0.90
CA TYR A 46 -5.38 -6.40 2.03
C TYR A 46 -6.57 -5.53 1.59
N MET A 47 -6.40 -4.68 0.58
CA MET A 47 -7.46 -3.77 0.13
C MET A 47 -8.67 -4.50 -0.46
N LEU A 48 -8.48 -5.65 -1.09
CA LEU A 48 -9.56 -6.39 -1.74
C LEU A 48 -10.35 -7.29 -0.77
N TYR A 49 -9.69 -7.81 0.26
CA TYR A 49 -10.24 -8.89 1.08
C TYR A 49 -10.33 -8.55 2.57
N GLU A 50 -9.39 -7.78 3.11
CA GLU A 50 -9.24 -7.58 4.55
C GLU A 50 -9.80 -6.22 5.00
N ALA A 51 -9.59 -5.17 4.21
CA ALA A 51 -10.08 -3.82 4.49
C ALA A 51 -11.61 -3.69 4.45
N SER A 52 -12.33 -4.71 3.96
CA SER A 52 -13.80 -4.76 3.96
C SER A 52 -14.41 -5.41 5.19
N ALA A 53 -13.59 -5.86 6.15
CA ALA A 53 -14.09 -6.39 7.42
C ALA A 53 -14.67 -5.27 8.30
N ASP A 54 -15.73 -5.58 9.05
CA ASP A 54 -16.38 -4.60 9.95
C ASP A 54 -15.45 -4.09 11.06
N THR A 55 -14.42 -4.87 11.42
CA THR A 55 -13.38 -4.48 12.37
C THR A 55 -12.04 -5.10 11.96
N VAL A 56 -10.97 -4.33 12.11
CA VAL A 56 -9.58 -4.78 11.89
C VAL A 56 -8.71 -4.34 13.06
N LEU A 57 -7.62 -5.07 13.34
CA LEU A 57 -6.70 -4.65 14.40
C LEU A 57 -5.92 -3.42 13.92
N LEU A 58 -5.80 -2.42 14.77
CA LEU A 58 -5.12 -1.17 14.42
C LEU A 58 -3.66 -1.41 14.00
N LYS A 59 -2.97 -2.38 14.62
CA LYS A 59 -1.63 -2.80 14.21
C LYS A 59 -1.56 -3.32 12.77
N ASP A 60 -2.60 -3.98 12.29
CA ASP A 60 -2.63 -4.51 10.93
C ASP A 60 -2.90 -3.37 9.95
N GLU A 61 -3.81 -2.44 10.24
CA GLU A 61 -3.99 -1.23 9.43
C GLU A 61 -2.71 -0.42 9.30
N ILE A 62 -2.00 -0.21 10.41
CA ILE A 62 -0.72 0.49 10.43
C ILE A 62 0.31 -0.21 9.56
N ARG A 63 0.42 -1.55 9.64
CA ARG A 63 1.33 -2.34 8.79
C ARG A 63 1.03 -2.11 7.30
N HIS A 64 -0.25 -2.07 6.92
CA HIS A 64 -0.64 -1.83 5.53
C HIS A 64 -0.37 -0.39 5.08
N LEU A 65 -0.56 0.60 5.96
CA LEU A 65 -0.16 1.99 5.72
C LEU A 65 1.35 2.14 5.54
N GLU A 66 2.16 1.44 6.34
CA GLU A 66 3.62 1.39 6.18
C GLU A 66 4.00 0.77 4.83
N GLY A 67 3.32 -0.31 4.41
CA GLY A 67 3.49 -0.90 3.08
C GLY A 67 3.14 0.06 1.94
N TYR A 68 2.05 0.81 2.07
CA TYR A 68 1.67 1.85 1.11
C TYR A 68 2.72 2.95 1.01
N ILE A 69 3.17 3.48 2.16
CA ILE A 69 4.21 4.51 2.22
C ILE A 69 5.52 4.01 1.61
N TYR A 70 5.88 2.75 1.83
CA TYR A 70 7.07 2.15 1.23
C TYR A 70 7.01 2.22 -0.30
N ILE A 71 5.86 1.84 -0.89
CA ILE A 71 5.65 1.91 -2.34
C ILE A 71 5.75 3.36 -2.83
N GLU A 72 5.08 4.31 -2.17
CA GLU A 72 5.17 5.73 -2.55
C GLU A 72 6.60 6.26 -2.49
N LYS A 73 7.38 5.90 -1.45
CA LYS A 73 8.80 6.27 -1.34
C LYS A 73 9.63 5.69 -2.47
N MET A 74 9.39 4.44 -2.88
CA MET A 74 10.07 3.87 -4.04
C MET A 74 9.73 4.61 -5.34
N ARG A 75 8.46 5.03 -5.50
CA ARG A 75 7.99 5.74 -6.70
C ARG A 75 8.54 7.16 -6.81
N PHE A 76 8.60 7.89 -5.71
CA PHE A 76 8.99 9.29 -5.70
C PHE A 76 10.45 9.54 -5.30
N SER A 77 11.13 8.53 -4.73
CA SER A 77 12.52 8.63 -4.27
C SER A 77 12.72 9.88 -3.41
N ASP A 78 13.74 10.70 -3.69
CA ASP A 78 14.07 11.90 -2.93
C ASP A 78 13.06 13.06 -3.07
N ARG A 79 12.03 12.90 -3.93
CA ARG A 79 11.00 13.94 -4.14
C ARG A 79 9.86 13.87 -3.14
N LEU A 80 9.83 12.83 -2.30
CA LEU A 80 8.80 12.64 -1.28
C LEU A 80 9.42 12.83 0.11
N ASP A 81 9.10 13.96 0.73
CA ASP A 81 9.36 14.17 2.16
C ASP A 81 8.11 13.75 2.94
N LEU A 82 8.19 12.60 3.61
CA LEU A 82 7.07 12.01 4.35
C LEU A 82 7.52 11.48 5.71
N SER A 83 6.95 12.06 6.76
CA SER A 83 7.05 11.60 8.15
C SER A 83 5.74 10.93 8.57
N PHE A 84 5.84 9.70 9.07
CA PHE A 84 4.71 8.94 9.58
C PHE A 84 5.02 8.52 11.01
N GLN A 85 4.19 8.96 11.96
CA GLN A 85 4.37 8.74 13.39
C GLN A 85 3.01 8.41 14.01
N TYR A 86 2.99 7.46 14.94
CA TYR A 86 1.80 7.06 15.67
C TYR A 86 2.18 6.69 17.11
N SER A 87 1.22 6.85 18.04
CA SER A 87 1.38 6.51 19.46
C SER A 87 0.04 6.10 20.04
N GLY A 88 0.01 5.06 20.89
CA GLY A 88 -1.20 4.58 21.55
C GLY A 88 -1.22 3.07 21.73
N ASP A 89 -2.36 2.53 22.14
CA ASP A 89 -2.60 1.08 22.17
C ASP A 89 -2.98 0.59 20.76
N LEU A 90 -2.13 -0.29 20.20
CA LEU A 90 -2.29 -0.83 18.86
C LEU A 90 -2.97 -2.20 18.83
N GLU A 91 -3.25 -2.77 20.01
CA GLU A 91 -3.99 -4.03 20.15
C GLU A 91 -5.51 -3.80 20.08
N GLY A 92 -5.96 -2.55 20.11
CA GLY A 92 -7.34 -2.15 19.85
C GLY A 92 -7.79 -2.49 18.43
N LYS A 93 -9.11 -2.67 18.27
CA LYS A 93 -9.77 -2.79 16.96
C LYS A 93 -10.27 -1.41 16.53
N SER A 94 -10.07 -1.07 15.26
CA SER A 94 -10.76 0.04 14.60
C SER A 94 -12.10 -0.41 14.01
#